data_AF-I0W9D6-F1
#
_entry.id   AF-I0W9D6-F1
#
_cell.length_a   1.000
_cell.length_b   1.000
_cell.length_c   1.000
_cell.angle_alpha   90.00
_cell.angle_beta   90.00
_cell.angle_gamma   90.00
#
_symmetry.space_group_name_H-M   'P 1'
#
loop_
_entity.id
_entity.type
_entity.pdbx_description
1 polymer ?
#
loop_
_entity_poly.entity_id
_entity_poly.type
_entity_poly.pdbx_seq_one_letter_code
_entity_poly.pdbx_strand_id
1 'polypeptide(L)'
;IPTKNIVFGFNNIGFKIIEEYNDKQVYCFDDLGTETTGKYFTNVCNVLGDILLARHKSLINHQIVTHATTNFNSNELKEHYGSDLHSKMQELFNYISFKKGTKNKHR
;
A
#
# COMPACT_ATOMS: atom_id res chain seq x y z
N ILE A 1 1.85 9.70 0.28
CA ILE A 1 0.68 9.69 1.19
C ILE A 1 0.96 8.66 2.27
N PRO A 2 1.15 9.07 3.55
CA PRO A 2 1.39 8.13 4.64
C PRO A 2 0.25 7.11 4.76
N THR A 3 0.55 5.81 4.76
CA THR A 3 -0.48 4.76 4.79
C THR A 3 -1.35 4.81 6.06
N LYS A 4 -0.77 5.24 7.18
CA LYS A 4 -1.50 5.45 8.44
C LYS A 4 -2.63 6.48 8.32
N ASN A 5 -2.45 7.53 7.51
CA ASN A 5 -3.50 8.54 7.29
C ASN A 5 -4.69 7.94 6.53
N ILE A 6 -4.42 7.01 5.63
CA ILE A 6 -5.46 6.29 4.87
C ILE A 6 -6.30 5.43 5.81
N VAL A 7 -5.65 4.68 6.71
CA VAL A 7 -6.34 3.88 7.72
C VAL A 7 -7.14 4.75 8.68
N PHE A 8 -6.58 5.89 9.11
CA PHE A 8 -7.32 6.86 9.92
C PHE A 8 -8.57 7.37 9.19
N GLY A 9 -8.46 7.69 7.90
CA GLY A 9 -9.60 8.02 7.06
C GLY A 9 -10.64 6.91 7.04
N PHE A 10 -10.23 5.66 6.81
CA PHE A 10 -11.12 4.50 6.77
C PHE A 10 -11.86 4.31 8.08
N ASN A 11 -11.21 4.50 9.22
CA ASN A 11 -11.86 4.37 10.52
C ASN A 11 -12.99 5.38 10.74
N ASN A 12 -12.96 6.52 10.04
CA ASN A 12 -13.97 7.58 10.15
C ASN A 12 -15.08 7.45 9.10
N ILE A 13 -14.73 7.16 7.84
CA ILE A 13 -15.68 7.20 6.71
C ILE A 13 -15.84 5.85 5.97
N GLY A 14 -15.18 4.80 6.46
CA GLY A 14 -15.38 3.42 6.02
C GLY A 14 -14.90 3.13 4.60
N PHE A 15 -15.61 2.22 3.94
CA PHE A 15 -15.24 1.64 2.64
C PHE A 15 -15.12 2.64 1.49
N LYS A 16 -15.73 3.82 1.62
CA LYS A 16 -15.56 4.91 0.65
C LYS A 16 -14.08 5.24 0.41
N ILE A 17 -13.24 5.16 1.44
CA ILE A 17 -11.80 5.36 1.31
C ILE A 17 -11.18 4.38 0.33
N ILE A 18 -11.55 3.10 0.38
CA ILE A 18 -10.98 2.08 -0.50
C ILE A 18 -11.43 2.33 -1.95
N GLU A 19 -12.69 2.72 -2.15
CA GLU A 19 -13.26 3.03 -3.47
C GLU A 19 -12.57 4.24 -4.13
N GLU A 20 -12.20 5.26 -3.35
CA GLU A 20 -11.51 6.45 -3.85
C GLU A 20 -10.15 6.13 -4.49
N TYR A 21 -9.47 5.07 -4.06
CA TYR A 21 -8.20 4.65 -4.67
C TYR A 21 -8.36 3.77 -5.90
N ASN A 22 -9.59 3.38 -6.28
CA ASN A 22 -9.88 2.67 -7.53
C ASN A 22 -10.13 3.66 -8.69
N ASP A 23 -9.21 4.60 -8.86
CA ASP A 23 -9.29 5.65 -9.87
C ASP A 23 -8.11 5.61 -10.84
N LYS A 24 -8.05 6.58 -11.75
CA LYS A 24 -6.98 6.69 -12.75
C LYS A 24 -5.83 7.62 -12.33
N GLN A 25 -5.74 8.00 -11.06
CA GLN A 25 -4.69 8.89 -10.56
C GLN A 25 -3.44 8.08 -10.21
N VAL A 26 -2.28 8.74 -10.25
CA VAL A 26 -1.01 8.14 -9.81
C VAL A 26 -0.81 8.45 -8.33
N TYR A 27 -0.51 7.43 -7.54
CA TYR A 27 -0.25 7.57 -6.11
C TYR A 27 1.16 7.16 -5.73
N CYS A 28 1.65 7.76 -4.65
CA CYS A 28 2.84 7.32 -3.93
C CYS A 28 2.45 7.10 -2.46
N PHE A 29 2.49 5.85 -2.00
CA PHE A 29 2.19 5.48 -0.61
C PHE A 29 3.47 5.48 0.23
N ASP A 30 3.42 6.11 1.40
CA ASP A 30 4.59 6.24 2.27
C ASP A 30 4.43 5.36 3.51
N ASP A 31 5.54 4.74 3.93
CA ASP A 31 5.62 3.77 5.03
C ASP A 31 4.71 2.53 4.88
N LEU A 32 4.62 1.98 3.67
CA LEU A 32 3.80 0.78 3.38
C LEU A 32 4.18 -0.40 4.28
N GLY A 33 3.18 -1.02 4.91
CA GLY A 33 3.30 -2.15 5.83
C GLY A 33 3.39 -1.72 7.31
N THR A 34 3.52 -0.42 7.60
CA THR A 34 3.55 0.08 8.99
C THR A 34 2.18 0.49 9.52
N GLU A 35 1.16 0.50 8.66
CA GLU A 35 -0.20 0.85 9.04
C GLU A 35 -0.83 -0.20 9.96
N THR A 36 -1.75 0.26 10.79
CA THR A 36 -2.56 -0.62 11.64
C THR A 36 -3.73 -1.20 10.85
N THR A 37 -4.29 -2.31 11.33
CA THR A 37 -5.55 -2.82 10.79
C THR A 37 -6.67 -1.77 10.93
N GLY A 38 -7.43 -1.56 9.84
CA GLY A 38 -8.57 -0.65 9.85
C GLY A 38 -9.76 -1.25 10.60
N LYS A 39 -10.52 -0.38 11.26
CA LYS A 39 -11.72 -0.74 12.02
C LYS A 39 -12.82 0.26 11.71
N TYR A 40 -13.92 -0.24 11.15
CA TYR A 40 -15.11 0.56 10.88
C TYR A 40 -16.35 -0.19 11.36
N PHE A 41 -16.99 0.32 12.41
CA PHE A 41 -18.00 -0.39 13.18
C PHE A 41 -17.50 -1.77 13.64
N THR A 42 -18.11 -2.85 13.17
CA THR A 42 -17.75 -4.25 13.48
C THR A 42 -16.76 -4.83 12.47
N ASN A 43 -16.48 -4.13 11.37
CA ASN A 43 -15.61 -4.61 10.31
C ASN A 43 -14.15 -4.32 10.65
N VAL A 44 -13.32 -5.34 10.50
CA VAL A 44 -11.86 -5.27 10.65
C VAL A 44 -11.26 -5.73 9.33
N CYS A 45 -10.43 -4.91 8.69
CA CYS A 45 -9.80 -5.29 7.42
C CYS A 45 -8.41 -4.68 7.24
N ASN A 46 -7.64 -5.27 6.33
CA ASN A 46 -6.40 -4.70 5.84
C ASN A 46 -6.71 -3.69 4.74
N VAL A 47 -6.96 -2.44 5.15
CA VAL A 47 -7.36 -1.33 4.25
C VAL A 47 -6.38 -1.15 3.10
N LEU A 48 -5.08 -1.17 3.40
CA LEU A 48 -4.05 -1.01 2.36
C LEU A 48 -3.96 -2.25 1.47
N GLY A 49 -4.24 -3.45 2.00
CA GLY A 49 -4.34 -4.64 1.19
C GLY A 49 -5.42 -4.53 0.11
N ASP A 50 -6.62 -4.10 0.49
CA ASP A 50 -7.73 -3.88 -0.45
C ASP A 50 -7.43 -2.78 -1.47
N ILE A 51 -6.77 -1.69 -1.03
CA ILE A 51 -6.32 -0.62 -1.92
C ILE A 51 -5.29 -1.15 -2.92
N LEU A 52 -4.25 -1.87 -2.49
CA LEU A 52 -3.24 -2.43 -3.37
C LEU A 52 -3.85 -3.37 -4.42
N LEU A 53 -4.87 -4.15 -4.04
CA LEU A 53 -5.63 -4.97 -5.00
C LEU A 53 -6.36 -4.12 -6.04
N ALA A 54 -7.01 -3.03 -5.64
CA ALA A 54 -7.67 -2.10 -6.56
C ALA A 54 -6.65 -1.41 -7.49
N ARG A 55 -5.48 -1.03 -6.94
CA ARG A 55 -4.39 -0.43 -7.70
C ARG A 55 -3.76 -1.39 -8.70
N HIS A 56 -3.60 -2.67 -8.36
CA HIS A 56 -3.15 -3.70 -9.30
C HIS A 56 -4.10 -3.83 -10.49
N LYS A 57 -5.42 -3.86 -10.26
CA LYS A 57 -6.41 -3.84 -11.35
C LYS A 57 -6.28 -2.58 -12.22
N SER A 58 -6.04 -1.42 -11.61
CA SER A 58 -5.84 -0.16 -12.32
C SER A 58 -4.57 -0.17 -13.19
N LEU A 59 -3.49 -0.81 -12.72
CA LEU A 59 -2.29 -1.03 -13.52
C LEU A 59 -2.60 -1.92 -14.74
N ILE A 60 -3.23 -3.08 -14.54
CA ILE A 60 -3.49 -4.02 -15.64
C ILE A 60 -4.44 -3.42 -16.67
N ASN A 61 -5.55 -2.83 -16.24
CA ASN A 61 -6.62 -2.38 -17.14
C ASN A 61 -6.32 -1.03 -17.79
N HIS A 62 -5.55 -0.18 -17.12
CA HIS A 62 -5.40 1.23 -17.49
C HIS A 62 -3.96 1.74 -17.49
N GLN A 63 -2.98 0.87 -17.19
CA GLN A 63 -1.55 1.21 -17.13
C GLN A 63 -1.24 2.32 -16.11
N ILE A 64 -2.05 2.42 -15.04
CA ILE A 64 -1.88 3.43 -14.01
C ILE A 64 -0.89 2.94 -12.97
N VAL A 65 0.28 3.57 -12.92
CA VAL A 65 1.37 3.20 -12.03
C VAL A 65 1.06 3.62 -10.59
N THR A 66 1.50 2.80 -9.64
CA THR A 66 1.47 3.10 -8.20
C THR A 66 2.89 3.02 -7.67
N HIS A 67 3.28 3.96 -6.82
CA HIS A 67 4.58 3.99 -6.16
C HIS A 67 4.41 3.76 -4.67
N ALA A 68 5.43 3.20 -4.01
CA ALA A 68 5.45 3.08 -2.57
C ALA A 68 6.86 3.17 -2.00
N THR A 69 6.98 3.65 -0.77
CA THR A 69 8.16 3.58 0.08
C THR A 69 7.86 2.73 1.30
N THR A 70 8.85 1.98 1.75
CA THR A 70 8.70 1.07 2.89
C THR A 70 10.04 0.82 3.56
N ASN A 71 10.00 0.56 4.87
CA ASN A 71 11.14 0.08 5.64
C ASN A 71 11.23 -1.46 5.66
N PHE A 72 10.21 -2.14 5.14
CA PHE A 72 10.15 -3.60 5.07
C PHE A 72 10.86 -4.12 3.82
N ASN A 73 11.51 -5.27 3.97
CA ASN A 73 12.00 -6.04 2.84
C ASN A 73 10.87 -6.90 2.23
N SER A 74 11.14 -7.51 1.07
CA SER A 74 10.14 -8.29 0.33
C SER A 74 9.53 -9.44 1.14
N ASN A 75 10.30 -10.11 2.00
CA ASN A 75 9.78 -11.21 2.82
C ASN A 75 8.87 -10.69 3.94
N GLU A 76 9.24 -9.59 4.59
CA GLU A 76 8.41 -9.01 5.64
C GLU A 76 7.09 -8.46 5.07
N LEU A 77 7.10 -7.88 3.86
CA LEU A 77 5.87 -7.51 3.16
C LEU A 77 4.99 -8.74 2.87
N LYS A 78 5.60 -9.86 2.48
CA LYS A 78 4.87 -11.12 2.26
C LYS A 78 4.25 -11.65 3.54
N GLU A 79 4.97 -11.61 4.65
CA GLU A 79 4.45 -12.00 5.96
C GLU A 79 3.30 -11.09 6.41
N HIS A 80 3.41 -9.79 6.15
CA HIS A 80 2.41 -8.80 6.54
C HIS A 80 1.12 -8.88 5.71
N TYR A 81 1.23 -8.97 4.38
CA TYR A 81 0.10 -8.90 3.45
C TYR A 81 -0.39 -10.27 2.95
N GLY A 82 0.38 -11.34 3.17
CA GLY A 82 0.11 -12.67 2.64
C GLY A 82 0.69 -12.90 1.24
N SER A 83 0.87 -14.18 0.89
CA SER A 83 1.48 -14.61 -0.37
C SER A 83 0.76 -14.10 -1.62
N ASP A 84 -0.56 -14.08 -1.58
CA ASP A 84 -1.38 -13.82 -2.76
C ASP A 84 -1.33 -12.35 -3.15
N LEU A 85 -1.39 -11.46 -2.14
CA LEU A 85 -1.23 -10.03 -2.36
C LEU A 85 0.23 -9.70 -2.69
N HIS A 86 1.19 -10.35 -2.03
CA HIS A 86 2.62 -10.17 -2.35
C HIS A 86 2.95 -10.49 -3.82
N SER A 87 2.37 -11.56 -4.38
CA SER A 87 2.51 -11.89 -5.82
C SER A 87 2.02 -10.73 -6.70
N LYS A 88 0.86 -10.15 -6.39
CA LYS A 88 0.33 -8.97 -7.12
C LYS A 88 1.21 -7.74 -6.92
N MET A 89 1.82 -7.57 -5.75
CA MET A 89 2.77 -6.49 -5.49
C MET A 89 4.05 -6.65 -6.33
N GLN A 90 4.48 -7.88 -6.64
CA GLN A 90 5.60 -8.12 -7.56
C GLN A 90 5.30 -7.70 -9.01
N GLU A 91 4.03 -7.74 -9.43
CA GLU A 91 3.59 -7.18 -10.70
C GLU A 91 3.38 -5.67 -10.63
N LEU A 92 2.89 -5.17 -9.49
CA LEU A 92 2.57 -3.75 -9.28
C LEU A 92 3.82 -2.87 -9.15
N PHE A 93 4.92 -3.41 -8.62
CA PHE A 93 6.12 -2.64 -8.27
C PHE A 93 7.40 -3.23 -8.84
N ASN A 94 8.33 -2.33 -9.20
CA ASN A 94 9.74 -2.66 -9.34
C ASN A 94 10.43 -2.42 -7.99
N TYR A 95 10.86 -3.49 -7.31
CA TYR A 95 11.52 -3.38 -6.01
C TYR A 95 12.94 -2.82 -6.13
N ILE A 96 13.19 -1.69 -5.46
CA ILE A 96 14.51 -1.06 -5.37
C ILE A 96 14.91 -1.02 -3.89
N SER A 97 15.90 -1.82 -3.52
CA SER A 97 16.40 -1.91 -2.15
C SER A 97 17.68 -1.10 -1.97
N PHE A 98 17.71 -0.26 -0.93
CA PHE A 98 18.92 0.48 -0.54
C PHE A 98 19.67 -0.28 0.56
N LYS A 99 21.01 -0.31 0.48
CA LYS A 99 21.82 -0.93 1.52
C LYS A 99 21.70 -0.13 2.82
N LYS A 100 21.64 -0.83 3.96
CA LYS A 100 21.66 -0.22 5.29
C LYS A 100 22.90 0.68 5.44
N GLY A 101 22.70 1.93 5.84
CA GLY A 101 23.78 2.92 5.96
C GLY A 101 24.06 3.75 4.70
N THR A 102 23.28 3.59 3.63
CA THR A 102 23.28 4.55 2.51
C THR A 102 23.02 5.95 3.07
N LYS A 103 23.87 6.92 2.73
CA LYS A 103 23.75 8.29 3.23
C LYS A 103 22.38 8.87 2.84
N ASN A 104 21.64 9.36 3.83
CA ASN A 104 20.43 10.12 3.58
C ASN A 104 20.80 11.42 2.87
N LYS A 105 20.04 11.82 1.84
CA LYS A 105 20.25 13.05 1.07
C LYS A 105 20.28 14.32 1.94
N HIS A 106 19.72 14.29 3.14
CA HIS A 106 19.76 15.38 4.12
C HIS A 106 21.01 15.40 5.01
N ARG A 107 22.10 14.71 4.64
CA ARG A 107 23.41 14.77 5.32
C ARG A 107 24.56 14.93 4.33
#